data_AF-A0A938MGD6-F1
#
_entry.id   AF-A0A938MGD6-F1
#
_cell.length_a   1.000
_cell.length_b   1.000
_cell.length_c   1.000
_cell.angle_alpha   90.00
_cell.angle_beta   90.00
_cell.angle_gamma   90.00
#
_symmetry.space_group_name_H-M   'P 1'
#
loop_
_entity.id
_entity.type
_entity.pdbx_description
1 polymer ?
#
loop_
_entity_poly.entity_id
_entity_poly.type
_entity_poly.pdbx_seq_one_letter_code
_entity_poly.pdbx_strand_id
1 'polypeptide(L)'
;MDYALIFTLLFLFLSTVVGVLLRARAVDKCLKDLDGTHLVVETRAGKKIWGRAAVTSTGLEVAFVSPHGMRSRKKRSYIIYKNEFPAVRIFLRYLDKLSDEAKAQRDRDLRFTYHPNWFQRRWRGVCNIMNAIRDAVIEGFTIMVGQVRKTRVAAPLAAVQDKYLTKAQTEVFSFVSHAYDPLLERHIGTKIIFQFGPQEYVGILKEYTADFLSLLDVPYPGDFELDLKADGTPAAMNGVQASVSGDVVTIQNDGEWEAKLERAHRGQSFERVDKIIGPGARLEHKTTLGPGEVSLDLEIQRLADVVVPRTDCVVRHAAE
;
A
#
# COMPACT_ATOMS: atom_id res chain seq x y z
N MET A 1 -34.75 12.06 -38.37
CA MET A 1 -33.48 11.72 -37.69
C MET A 1 -33.43 10.22 -37.55
N ASP A 2 -32.29 9.60 -37.78
CA ASP A 2 -32.14 8.16 -37.61
C ASP A 2 -32.19 7.82 -36.11
N TYR A 3 -33.29 7.20 -35.66
CA TYR A 3 -33.48 6.86 -34.24
C TYR A 3 -32.32 5.98 -33.72
N ALA A 4 -31.75 5.13 -34.59
CA ALA A 4 -30.58 4.31 -34.29
C ALA A 4 -29.37 5.15 -33.84
N LEU A 5 -29.07 6.27 -34.52
CA LEU A 5 -27.98 7.15 -34.13
C LEU A 5 -28.23 7.79 -32.76
N ILE A 6 -29.46 8.26 -32.52
CA ILE A 6 -29.85 8.89 -31.24
C ILE A 6 -29.72 7.89 -30.08
N PHE A 7 -30.20 6.66 -30.26
CA PHE A 7 -30.08 5.61 -29.24
C PHE A 7 -28.61 5.24 -28.97
N THR A 8 -27.78 5.16 -30.01
CA THR A 8 -26.36 4.84 -29.86
C THR A 8 -25.63 5.94 -29.08
N LEU A 9 -25.89 7.20 -29.41
CA LEU A 9 -25.32 8.35 -28.71
C LEU A 9 -25.78 8.43 -27.26
N LEU A 10 -27.08 8.21 -27.01
CA LEU A 10 -27.64 8.20 -25.67
C LEU A 10 -27.03 7.08 -24.83
N PHE A 11 -26.89 5.88 -25.40
CA PHE A 11 -26.26 4.74 -24.72
C PHE A 11 -24.79 5.00 -24.38
N LEU A 12 -24.01 5.56 -25.32
CA LEU A 12 -22.61 5.92 -25.10
C LEU A 12 -22.45 7.00 -24.01
N PHE A 13 -23.30 8.03 -24.06
CA PHE A 13 -23.33 9.07 -23.05
C PHE A 13 -23.67 8.51 -21.66
N LEU A 14 -24.75 7.73 -21.57
CA LEU A 14 -25.21 7.14 -20.31
C LEU A 14 -24.17 6.18 -19.73
N SER A 15 -23.55 5.34 -20.58
CA SER A 15 -22.47 4.42 -20.18
C SER A 15 -21.26 5.17 -19.65
N THR A 16 -20.90 6.31 -20.25
CA THR A 16 -19.80 7.16 -19.79
C THR A 16 -20.11 7.81 -18.45
N VAL A 17 -21.31 8.38 -18.29
CA VAL A 17 -21.74 9.00 -17.02
C VAL A 17 -21.76 7.98 -15.89
N VAL A 18 -22.35 6.80 -16.13
CA VAL A 18 -22.35 5.70 -15.15
C VAL A 18 -20.92 5.28 -14.83
N GLY A 19 -20.04 5.15 -15.84
CA GLY A 19 -18.63 4.83 -15.63
C GLY A 19 -17.89 5.84 -14.76
N VAL A 20 -18.10 7.14 -14.98
CA VAL A 20 -17.52 8.22 -14.18
C VAL A 20 -18.03 8.19 -12.74
N LEU A 21 -19.34 8.02 -12.54
CA LEU A 21 -19.95 7.96 -11.21
C LEU A 21 -19.48 6.75 -10.41
N LEU A 22 -19.37 5.58 -11.05
CA LEU A 22 -18.83 4.37 -10.42
C LEU A 22 -17.36 4.56 -10.04
N ARG A 23 -16.54 5.18 -10.91
CA ARG A 23 -15.12 5.44 -10.64
C ARG A 23 -14.89 6.50 -9.56
N ALA A 24 -15.72 7.54 -9.50
CA ALA A 24 -15.62 8.58 -8.47
C ALA A 24 -15.83 8.03 -7.04
N ARG A 25 -16.59 6.93 -6.91
CA ARG A 25 -16.81 6.21 -5.65
C ARG A 25 -15.93 4.98 -5.48
N ALA A 26 -15.13 4.62 -6.48
CA ALA A 26 -14.28 3.46 -6.42
C ALA A 26 -13.08 3.73 -5.50
N VAL A 27 -12.98 2.93 -4.46
CA VAL A 27 -11.77 2.82 -3.63
C VAL A 27 -10.78 1.91 -4.37
N ASP A 28 -9.48 2.22 -4.29
CA ASP A 28 -8.45 1.34 -4.84
C ASP A 28 -8.53 -0.04 -4.15
N LYS A 29 -8.57 -1.11 -4.96
CA LYS A 29 -8.79 -2.46 -4.44
C LYS A 29 -7.66 -2.93 -3.53
N CYS A 30 -6.40 -2.58 -3.83
CA CYS A 30 -5.26 -2.95 -3.00
C CYS A 30 -5.30 -2.25 -1.65
N LEU A 31 -5.81 -1.01 -1.59
CA LEU A 31 -5.91 -0.25 -0.35
C LEU A 31 -7.16 -0.59 0.46
N LYS A 32 -8.25 -1.01 -0.19
CA LYS A 32 -9.54 -1.29 0.47
C LYS A 32 -9.40 -2.31 1.61
N ASP A 33 -8.54 -3.30 1.44
CA ASP A 33 -8.34 -4.36 2.43
C ASP A 33 -7.59 -3.90 3.68
N LEU A 34 -6.98 -2.71 3.64
CA LEU A 34 -6.33 -2.08 4.78
C LEU A 34 -7.32 -1.33 5.67
N ASP A 35 -8.54 -1.09 5.20
CA ASP A 35 -9.56 -0.31 5.91
C ASP A 35 -9.90 -0.92 7.27
N GLY A 36 -9.98 -0.09 8.30
CA GLY A 36 -10.27 -0.49 9.68
C GLY A 36 -9.13 -1.21 10.41
N THR A 37 -8.00 -1.50 9.76
CA THR A 37 -6.87 -2.22 10.36
C THR A 37 -5.77 -1.31 10.90
N HIS A 38 -4.88 -1.85 11.74
CA HIS A 38 -3.67 -1.12 12.16
C HIS A 38 -2.65 -1.12 11.02
N LEU A 39 -2.29 0.06 10.56
CA LEU A 39 -1.45 0.28 9.39
C LEU A 39 -0.27 1.17 9.76
N VAL A 40 0.89 0.83 9.20
CA VAL A 40 2.08 1.69 9.17
C VAL A 40 2.27 2.16 7.73
N VAL A 41 2.40 3.47 7.54
CA VAL A 41 2.67 4.09 6.26
C VAL A 41 4.05 4.71 6.32
N GLU A 42 4.92 4.31 5.41
CA GLU A 42 6.23 4.93 5.24
C GLU A 42 6.19 5.81 3.99
N THR A 43 6.56 7.08 4.13
CA THR A 43 6.72 7.97 2.98
C THR A 43 8.10 7.84 2.38
N ARG A 44 8.26 8.24 1.12
CA ARG A 44 9.58 8.32 0.45
C ARG A 44 10.57 9.25 1.15
N ALA A 45 10.07 10.17 1.98
CA ALA A 45 10.88 11.05 2.82
C ALA A 45 11.34 10.39 4.14
N GLY A 46 11.09 9.08 4.33
CA GLY A 46 11.46 8.34 5.53
C GLY A 46 10.54 8.57 6.74
N LYS A 47 9.43 9.28 6.57
CA LYS A 47 8.46 9.52 7.65
C LYS A 47 7.58 8.28 7.82
N LYS A 48 7.58 7.71 9.03
CA LYS A 48 6.67 6.62 9.43
C LYS A 48 5.44 7.19 10.14
N ILE A 49 4.26 6.72 9.76
CA ILE A 49 2.96 7.11 10.33
C ILE A 49 2.22 5.82 10.68
N TRP A 50 1.76 5.65 11.90
CA TRP A 50 1.08 4.42 12.33
C TRP A 50 -0.26 4.71 13.01
N GLY A 51 -1.23 3.82 12.83
CA GLY A 51 -2.55 4.00 13.41
C GLY A 51 -3.62 3.14 12.76
N ARG A 52 -4.89 3.40 13.08
CA ARG A 52 -6.01 2.73 12.42
C ARG A 52 -6.32 3.41 11.09
N ALA A 53 -6.32 2.65 10.00
CA ALA A 53 -6.61 3.13 8.66
C ALA A 53 -8.12 3.32 8.44
N ALA A 54 -8.49 4.40 7.75
CA ALA A 54 -9.79 4.64 7.16
C ALA A 54 -9.59 4.98 5.68
N VAL A 55 -9.99 4.09 4.78
CA VAL A 55 -9.74 4.17 3.34
C VAL A 55 -10.99 4.72 2.64
N THR A 56 -10.82 5.75 1.83
CA THR A 56 -11.90 6.38 1.05
C THR A 56 -11.52 6.48 -0.42
N SER A 57 -12.45 6.89 -1.29
CA SER A 57 -12.13 7.08 -2.71
C SER A 57 -11.21 8.29 -2.95
N THR A 58 -11.14 9.22 -2.00
CA THR A 58 -10.33 10.45 -2.07
C THR A 58 -8.95 10.33 -1.42
N GLY A 59 -8.72 9.30 -0.60
CA GLY A 59 -7.48 9.15 0.15
C GLY A 59 -7.58 8.17 1.31
N LEU A 60 -6.58 8.21 2.17
CA LEU A 60 -6.42 7.38 3.36
C LEU A 60 -6.25 8.28 4.58
N GLU A 61 -6.97 8.00 5.65
CA GLU A 61 -6.71 8.60 6.96
C GLU A 61 -6.13 7.55 7.92
N VAL A 62 -5.11 7.93 8.68
CA VAL A 62 -4.49 7.10 9.71
C VAL A 62 -4.74 7.74 11.06
N ALA A 63 -5.67 7.19 11.83
CA ALA A 63 -6.03 7.65 13.17
C ALA A 63 -5.02 7.13 14.21
N PHE A 64 -4.41 8.03 14.97
CA PHE A 64 -3.39 7.66 15.96
C PHE A 64 -4.03 6.95 17.17
N VAL A 65 -3.36 5.90 17.66
CA VAL A 65 -3.79 5.16 18.86
C VAL A 65 -3.69 6.05 20.13
N SER A 66 -2.73 6.96 20.15
CA SER A 66 -2.57 8.00 21.18
C SER A 66 -2.25 9.35 20.53
N PRO A 67 -2.80 10.48 21.02
CA PRO A 67 -2.58 11.79 20.40
C PRO A 67 -1.09 12.14 20.36
N HIS A 68 -0.54 12.36 19.17
CA HIS A 68 0.85 12.76 18.99
C HIS A 68 0.93 14.30 18.87
N GLY A 69 1.77 14.94 19.69
CA GLY A 69 2.03 16.39 19.56
C GLY A 69 2.50 17.10 20.84
N MET A 70 3.29 18.16 20.63
CA MET A 70 3.70 19.13 21.66
C MET A 70 2.48 19.84 22.25
N ARG A 71 2.57 20.28 23.52
CA ARG A 71 1.54 20.80 24.45
C ARG A 71 0.41 21.71 23.90
N SER A 72 0.42 22.20 22.65
CA SER A 72 -0.62 23.12 22.12
C SER A 72 -1.46 22.63 20.93
N ARG A 73 -1.12 21.52 20.24
CA ARG A 73 -1.96 20.96 19.14
C ARG A 73 -1.91 19.43 19.09
N LYS A 74 -2.83 18.77 19.79
CA LYS A 74 -3.02 17.31 19.75
C LYS A 74 -3.53 16.90 18.37
N LYS A 75 -2.70 16.24 17.55
CA LYS A 75 -3.13 15.67 16.27
C LYS A 75 -3.84 14.34 16.53
N ARG A 76 -5.01 14.15 15.91
CA ARG A 76 -5.82 12.91 16.05
C ARG A 76 -5.54 11.90 14.95
N SER A 77 -5.17 12.37 13.77
CA SER A 77 -4.96 11.55 12.60
C SER A 77 -4.01 12.21 11.61
N TYR A 78 -3.63 11.45 10.59
CA TYR A 78 -2.89 11.89 9.42
C TYR A 78 -3.66 11.54 8.16
N ILE A 79 -3.95 12.53 7.32
CA ILE A 79 -4.70 12.34 6.07
C ILE A 79 -3.72 12.38 4.91
N ILE A 80 -3.83 11.41 4.01
CA ILE A 80 -3.07 11.25 2.77
C ILE A 80 -4.06 11.28 1.63
N TYR A 81 -4.05 12.34 0.84
CA TYR A 81 -4.91 12.43 -0.33
C TYR A 81 -4.39 11.54 -1.46
N LYS A 82 -5.29 11.14 -2.37
CA LYS A 82 -4.94 10.25 -3.49
C LYS A 82 -3.80 10.79 -4.36
N ASN A 83 -3.70 12.11 -4.54
CA ASN A 83 -2.61 12.74 -5.29
C ASN A 83 -1.26 12.71 -4.54
N GLU A 84 -1.24 12.39 -3.24
CA GLU A 84 -0.03 12.22 -2.43
C GLU A 84 0.43 10.76 -2.37
N PHE A 85 -0.34 9.80 -2.90
CA PHE A 85 0.05 8.39 -2.97
C PHE A 85 1.40 8.14 -3.65
N PRO A 86 1.81 8.86 -4.72
CA PRO A 86 3.15 8.72 -5.28
C PRO A 86 4.28 9.08 -4.29
N ALA A 87 3.99 9.84 -3.23
CA ALA A 87 4.97 10.14 -2.16
C ALA A 87 5.01 9.07 -1.06
N VAL A 88 4.08 8.11 -1.08
CA VAL A 88 4.11 6.95 -0.20
C VAL A 88 5.09 5.93 -0.78
N ARG A 89 5.90 5.34 0.10
CA ARG A 89 6.83 4.26 -0.25
C ARG A 89 6.16 2.91 -0.05
N ILE A 90 5.53 2.68 1.10
CA ILE A 90 4.90 1.39 1.42
C ILE A 90 3.80 1.57 2.47
N PHE A 91 2.74 0.78 2.34
CA PHE A 91 1.75 0.56 3.38
C PHE A 91 1.98 -0.84 3.97
N LEU A 92 2.14 -0.93 5.29
CA LEU A 92 2.50 -2.13 6.02
C LEU A 92 1.43 -2.47 7.06
N ARG A 93 0.94 -3.70 7.02
CA ARG A 93 0.04 -4.24 8.04
C ARG A 93 0.69 -5.45 8.69
N TYR A 94 1.29 -5.25 9.85
CA TYR A 94 1.91 -6.34 10.61
C TYR A 94 0.87 -7.30 11.18
N LEU A 95 1.09 -8.60 10.98
CA LEU A 95 0.12 -9.65 11.34
C LEU A 95 -0.10 -9.77 12.86
N ASP A 96 0.92 -9.49 13.65
CA ASP A 96 0.88 -9.52 15.11
C ASP A 96 0.13 -8.33 15.74
N LYS A 97 -0.16 -7.27 14.96
CA LYS A 97 -0.98 -6.12 15.37
C LYS A 97 -2.44 -6.20 14.91
N LEU A 98 -2.82 -7.29 14.23
CA LEU A 98 -4.21 -7.52 13.83
C LEU A 98 -5.07 -7.90 15.04
N SER A 99 -6.26 -7.30 15.14
CA SER A 99 -7.30 -7.80 16.03
C SER A 99 -7.79 -9.16 15.56
N ASP A 100 -8.41 -9.94 16.45
CA ASP A 100 -8.92 -11.28 16.09
C ASP A 100 -9.98 -11.21 14.98
N GLU A 101 -10.80 -10.15 14.96
CA GLU A 101 -11.74 -9.88 13.86
C GLU A 101 -11.01 -9.65 12.53
N ALA A 102 -9.93 -8.86 12.53
CA ALA A 102 -9.13 -8.57 11.35
C ALA A 102 -8.34 -9.81 10.87
N LYS A 103 -7.88 -10.66 11.80
CA LYS A 103 -7.29 -11.97 11.49
C LYS A 103 -8.30 -12.89 10.81
N ALA A 104 -9.51 -13.01 11.38
CA ALA A 104 -10.57 -13.83 10.78
C ALA A 104 -10.98 -13.33 9.38
N GLN A 105 -11.04 -12.01 9.19
CA GLN A 105 -11.29 -11.43 7.87
C GLN A 105 -10.15 -11.75 6.89
N ARG A 106 -8.90 -11.57 7.33
CA ARG A 106 -7.71 -11.91 6.55
C ARG A 106 -7.68 -13.38 6.15
N ASP A 107 -8.02 -14.29 7.06
CA ASP A 107 -8.05 -15.73 6.78
C ASP A 107 -9.13 -16.10 5.75
N ARG A 108 -10.28 -15.42 5.79
CA ARG A 108 -11.28 -15.54 4.72
C ARG A 108 -10.71 -15.06 3.40
N ASP A 109 -10.12 -13.87 3.37
CA ASP A 109 -9.53 -13.28 2.16
C ASP A 109 -8.41 -14.15 1.59
N LEU A 110 -7.55 -14.72 2.44
CA LEU A 110 -6.48 -15.65 2.05
C LEU A 110 -7.05 -16.87 1.32
N ARG A 111 -8.09 -17.51 1.85
CA ARG A 111 -8.74 -18.65 1.19
C ARG A 111 -9.25 -18.30 -0.21
N PHE A 112 -9.85 -17.11 -0.35
CA PHE A 112 -10.31 -16.63 -1.67
C PHE A 112 -9.16 -16.23 -2.60
N THR A 113 -8.04 -15.77 -2.05
CA THR A 113 -6.86 -15.36 -2.80
C THR A 113 -6.10 -16.57 -3.35
N TYR A 114 -5.95 -17.64 -2.56
CA TYR A 114 -5.36 -18.90 -3.00
C TYR A 114 -6.26 -19.68 -3.98
N HIS A 115 -7.58 -19.47 -3.90
CA HIS A 115 -8.56 -20.12 -4.78
C HIS A 115 -9.46 -19.08 -5.47
N PRO A 116 -8.91 -18.26 -6.38
CA PRO A 116 -9.66 -17.20 -7.02
C PRO A 116 -10.76 -17.77 -7.92
N ASN A 117 -11.99 -17.27 -7.77
CA ASN A 117 -13.14 -17.75 -8.51
C ASN A 117 -13.03 -17.44 -10.01
N TRP A 118 -13.43 -18.39 -10.86
CA TRP A 118 -13.45 -18.26 -12.33
C TRP A 118 -14.16 -16.99 -12.85
N PHE A 119 -15.23 -16.56 -12.18
CA PHE A 119 -15.97 -15.34 -12.51
C PHE A 119 -15.17 -14.06 -12.22
N GLN A 120 -14.37 -14.04 -11.14
CA GLN A 120 -13.52 -12.89 -10.82
C GLN A 120 -12.41 -12.73 -11.84
N ARG A 121 -11.80 -13.84 -12.29
CA ARG A 121 -10.81 -13.84 -13.38
C ARG A 121 -11.40 -13.31 -14.69
N ARG A 122 -12.63 -13.73 -15.04
CA ARG A 122 -13.30 -13.28 -16.28
C ARG A 122 -13.79 -11.83 -16.22
N TRP A 123 -14.32 -11.37 -15.09
CA TRP A 123 -14.79 -9.99 -14.94
C TRP A 123 -13.65 -8.96 -15.01
N ARG A 124 -12.43 -9.34 -14.60
CA ARG A 124 -11.24 -8.49 -14.76
C ARG A 124 -10.81 -8.32 -16.22
N GLY A 125 -11.01 -9.34 -17.06
CA GLY A 125 -10.84 -9.23 -18.51
C GLY A 125 -11.88 -8.32 -19.18
N VAL A 126 -13.09 -8.23 -18.64
CA VAL A 126 -14.16 -7.33 -19.12
C VAL A 126 -13.80 -5.86 -18.92
N CYS A 127 -12.97 -5.50 -17.93
CA CYS A 127 -12.43 -4.15 -17.80
C CYS A 127 -11.60 -3.70 -19.02
N ASN A 128 -11.08 -4.63 -19.85
CA ASN A 128 -10.44 -4.29 -21.13
C ASN A 128 -11.46 -3.91 -22.23
N ILE A 129 -12.71 -4.39 -22.13
CA ILE A 129 -13.80 -4.01 -23.05
C ILE A 129 -14.17 -2.53 -22.87
N MET A 130 -13.92 -1.94 -21.69
CA MET A 130 -14.09 -0.49 -21.49
C MET A 130 -13.17 0.34 -22.41
N ASN A 131 -12.02 -0.19 -22.84
CA ASN A 131 -11.16 0.48 -23.82
C ASN A 131 -11.82 0.46 -25.21
N ALA A 132 -12.40 -0.68 -25.62
CA ALA A 132 -13.14 -0.77 -26.88
C ALA A 132 -14.41 0.10 -26.89
N ILE A 133 -15.11 0.20 -25.75
CA ILE A 133 -16.27 1.10 -25.60
C ILE A 133 -15.82 2.56 -25.71
N ARG A 134 -14.70 2.94 -25.07
CA ARG A 134 -14.12 4.29 -25.18
C ARG A 134 -13.74 4.61 -26.63
N ASP A 135 -13.07 3.69 -27.32
CA ASP A 135 -12.64 3.89 -28.71
C ASP A 135 -13.86 4.05 -29.62
N ALA A 136 -14.93 3.28 -29.40
CA ALA A 136 -16.21 3.44 -30.09
C ALA A 136 -16.91 4.79 -29.77
N VAL A 137 -16.80 5.31 -28.54
CA VAL A 137 -17.27 6.66 -28.19
C VAL A 137 -16.49 7.72 -28.96
N ILE A 138 -15.16 7.64 -28.96
CA ILE A 138 -14.27 8.61 -29.65
C ILE A 138 -14.50 8.57 -31.16
N GLU A 139 -14.63 7.37 -31.73
CA GLU A 139 -14.90 7.17 -33.16
C GLU A 139 -16.30 7.69 -33.52
N GLY A 140 -17.32 7.41 -32.71
CA GLY A 140 -18.67 7.96 -32.86
C GLY A 140 -18.73 9.49 -32.79
N PHE A 141 -17.96 10.11 -31.88
CA PHE A 141 -17.81 11.56 -31.80
C PHE A 141 -17.09 12.14 -33.02
N THR A 142 -16.03 11.48 -33.51
CA THR A 142 -15.28 11.90 -34.71
C THR A 142 -16.16 11.87 -35.96
N ILE A 143 -16.96 10.82 -36.12
CA ILE A 143 -17.91 10.68 -37.24
C ILE A 143 -18.96 11.80 -37.18
N MET A 144 -19.48 12.12 -35.99
CA MET A 144 -20.46 13.20 -35.81
C MET A 144 -19.86 14.59 -36.12
N VAL A 145 -18.65 14.90 -35.63
CA VAL A 145 -17.95 16.15 -35.96
C VAL A 145 -17.68 16.25 -37.47
N GLY A 146 -17.33 15.13 -38.12
CA GLY A 146 -17.17 15.05 -39.57
C GLY A 146 -18.46 15.34 -40.35
N GLN A 147 -19.62 14.93 -39.83
CA GLN A 147 -20.93 15.25 -40.41
C GLN A 147 -21.35 16.71 -40.18
N VAL A 148 -21.06 17.29 -39.01
CA VAL A 148 -21.32 18.71 -38.70
C VAL A 148 -20.40 19.66 -39.48
N ARG A 149 -19.15 19.25 -39.76
CA ARG A 149 -18.23 20.00 -40.64
C ARG A 149 -18.70 20.06 -42.10
N LYS A 150 -19.53 19.12 -42.56
CA LYS A 150 -20.11 19.13 -43.93
C LYS A 150 -21.22 20.18 -44.10
N THR A 151 -21.83 20.65 -43.02
CA THR A 151 -22.71 21.82 -43.03
C THR A 151 -21.88 23.10 -42.93
N ARG A 152 -21.76 23.84 -44.05
CA ARG A 152 -20.90 25.02 -44.30
C ARG A 152 -21.05 26.24 -43.35
N VAL A 153 -21.71 26.14 -42.20
CA VAL A 153 -22.12 27.31 -41.38
C VAL A 153 -21.26 27.54 -40.12
N ALA A 154 -20.30 26.68 -39.77
CA ALA A 154 -19.65 26.73 -38.44
C ALA A 154 -18.11 26.89 -38.43
N ALA A 155 -17.52 27.59 -39.42
CA ALA A 155 -16.06 27.81 -39.47
C ALA A 155 -15.45 28.51 -38.23
N PRO A 156 -16.09 29.51 -37.57
CA PRO A 156 -15.50 30.16 -36.39
C PRO A 156 -15.59 29.34 -35.10
N LEU A 157 -16.48 28.34 -35.05
CA LEU A 157 -16.71 27.48 -33.87
C LEU A 157 -15.75 26.27 -33.82
N ALA A 158 -15.11 25.93 -34.94
CA ALA A 158 -14.19 24.81 -35.03
C ALA A 158 -12.90 25.00 -34.19
N ALA A 159 -12.35 26.21 -34.16
CA ALA A 159 -11.11 26.50 -33.43
C ALA A 159 -11.25 26.49 -31.90
N VAL A 160 -12.46 26.80 -31.39
CA VAL A 160 -12.76 26.73 -29.94
C VAL A 160 -12.96 25.26 -29.51
N GLN A 161 -13.54 24.43 -30.37
CA GLN A 161 -13.74 23.00 -30.09
C GLN A 161 -12.45 22.19 -30.12
N ASP A 162 -11.49 22.50 -31.01
CA ASP A 162 -10.22 21.78 -31.09
C ASP A 162 -9.44 21.85 -29.76
N LYS A 163 -9.45 23.01 -29.07
CA LYS A 163 -8.76 23.18 -27.78
C LYS A 163 -9.42 22.41 -26.62
N TYR A 164 -10.75 22.27 -26.65
CA TYR A 164 -11.49 21.44 -25.70
C TYR A 164 -11.33 19.94 -26.00
N LEU A 165 -11.26 19.56 -27.28
CA LEU A 165 -10.97 18.20 -27.72
C LEU A 165 -9.56 17.78 -27.33
N THR A 166 -8.54 18.63 -27.50
CA THR A 166 -7.16 18.31 -27.09
C THR A 166 -7.03 18.21 -25.58
N LYS A 167 -7.73 19.04 -24.78
CA LYS A 167 -7.73 18.92 -23.32
C LYS A 167 -8.48 17.68 -22.85
N ALA A 168 -9.66 17.40 -23.39
CA ALA A 168 -10.39 16.17 -23.09
C ALA A 168 -9.63 14.93 -23.55
N GLN A 169 -8.94 14.96 -24.69
CA GLN A 169 -8.07 13.88 -25.13
C GLN A 169 -6.90 13.71 -24.15
N THR A 170 -6.17 14.78 -23.82
CA THR A 170 -4.99 14.71 -22.94
C THR A 170 -5.35 14.27 -21.51
N GLU A 171 -6.45 14.77 -20.93
CA GLU A 171 -6.97 14.34 -19.63
C GLU A 171 -7.56 12.92 -19.65
N VAL A 172 -7.94 12.39 -20.82
CA VAL A 172 -8.45 11.00 -20.92
C VAL A 172 -7.31 10.04 -21.32
N PHE A 173 -6.23 10.52 -21.95
CA PHE A 173 -5.02 9.74 -22.27
C PHE A 173 -4.09 9.55 -21.06
N SER A 174 -4.00 10.48 -20.11
CA SER A 174 -3.15 10.31 -18.93
C SER A 174 -3.69 9.33 -17.87
N PHE A 175 -4.98 8.96 -17.95
CA PHE A 175 -5.66 8.14 -16.94
C PHE A 175 -5.77 6.63 -17.28
N VAL A 176 -5.20 6.18 -18.41
CA VAL A 176 -5.21 4.76 -18.81
C VAL A 176 -3.79 4.25 -18.95
N SER A 177 -3.08 4.16 -17.82
CA SER A 177 -1.87 3.36 -17.74
C SER A 177 -2.22 2.00 -17.11
N HIS A 178 -2.37 0.99 -17.95
CA HIS A 178 -2.22 -0.44 -17.65
C HIS A 178 -2.81 -0.99 -16.33
N ALA A 179 -4.13 -0.98 -16.16
CA ALA A 179 -4.77 -1.66 -15.02
C ALA A 179 -4.78 -3.20 -15.12
N TYR A 180 -4.67 -3.78 -16.32
CA TYR A 180 -4.58 -5.23 -16.53
C TYR A 180 -3.18 -5.63 -16.98
N ASP A 181 -2.60 -6.61 -16.29
CA ASP A 181 -1.28 -7.17 -16.59
C ASP A 181 -1.38 -8.70 -16.64
N PRO A 182 -1.34 -9.31 -17.84
CA PRO A 182 -1.48 -10.76 -17.99
C PRO A 182 -0.42 -11.57 -17.25
N LEU A 183 0.77 -11.00 -17.00
CA LEU A 183 1.83 -11.69 -16.27
C LEU A 183 1.49 -11.73 -14.78
N LEU A 184 1.16 -10.58 -14.19
CA LEU A 184 0.75 -10.52 -12.79
C LEU A 184 -0.52 -11.34 -12.53
N GLU A 185 -1.48 -11.32 -13.45
CA GLU A 185 -2.74 -12.08 -13.32
C GLU A 185 -2.50 -13.59 -13.14
N ARG A 186 -1.49 -14.15 -13.81
CA ARG A 186 -1.14 -15.58 -13.69
C ARG A 186 -0.57 -15.94 -12.33
N HIS A 187 -0.01 -14.96 -11.62
CA HIS A 187 0.69 -15.15 -10.35
C HIS A 187 -0.15 -14.77 -9.12
N ILE A 188 -1.39 -14.32 -9.30
CA ILE A 188 -2.31 -14.09 -8.19
C ILE A 188 -2.55 -15.39 -7.40
N GLY A 189 -2.40 -15.30 -6.08
CA GLY A 189 -2.50 -16.43 -5.15
C GLY A 189 -1.25 -17.31 -5.10
N THR A 190 -0.19 -16.95 -5.83
CA THR A 190 1.08 -17.69 -5.82
C THR A 190 2.15 -16.91 -5.07
N LYS A 191 3.10 -17.65 -4.51
CA LYS A 191 4.30 -17.09 -3.89
C LYS A 191 5.21 -16.56 -5.00
N ILE A 192 5.71 -15.35 -4.82
CA ILE A 192 6.55 -14.65 -5.79
C ILE A 192 7.74 -14.00 -5.08
N ILE A 193 8.80 -13.80 -5.84
CA ILE A 193 9.95 -12.97 -5.45
C ILE A 193 9.80 -11.63 -6.17
N PHE A 194 9.73 -10.57 -5.38
CA PHE A 194 9.61 -9.21 -5.87
C PHE A 194 10.76 -8.35 -5.35
N GLN A 195 11.27 -7.50 -6.23
CA GLN A 195 12.28 -6.52 -5.89
C GLN A 195 11.57 -5.22 -5.48
N PHE A 196 11.89 -4.70 -4.30
CA PHE A 196 11.40 -3.42 -3.81
C PHE A 196 12.58 -2.58 -3.28
N GLY A 197 12.91 -1.53 -4.03
CA GLY A 197 14.18 -0.81 -3.83
C GLY A 197 15.39 -1.72 -4.12
N PRO A 198 16.44 -1.70 -3.27
CA PRO A 198 17.63 -2.54 -3.45
C PRO A 198 17.46 -3.97 -2.91
N GLN A 199 16.34 -4.28 -2.24
CA GLN A 199 16.13 -5.56 -1.56
C GLN A 199 15.14 -6.43 -2.34
N GLU A 200 15.30 -7.75 -2.21
CA GLU A 200 14.37 -8.74 -2.69
C GLU A 200 13.57 -9.31 -1.52
N TYR A 201 12.28 -9.51 -1.75
CA TYR A 201 11.36 -10.04 -0.76
C TYR A 201 10.57 -11.18 -1.38
N VAL A 202 10.13 -12.08 -0.50
CA VAL A 202 9.24 -13.18 -0.85
C VAL A 202 7.87 -12.87 -0.24
N GLY A 203 6.81 -13.09 -1.02
CA GLY A 203 5.43 -12.91 -0.56
C GLY A 203 4.43 -13.53 -1.51
N ILE A 204 3.16 -13.56 -1.13
CA ILE A 204 2.08 -14.06 -1.99
C ILE A 204 1.42 -12.88 -2.68
N LEU A 205 1.35 -12.91 -4.01
CA LEU A 205 0.66 -11.86 -4.77
C LEU A 205 -0.85 -11.97 -4.55
N LYS A 206 -1.46 -10.97 -3.89
CA LYS A 206 -2.91 -10.95 -3.65
C LYS A 206 -3.68 -10.30 -4.79
N GLU A 207 -3.29 -9.08 -5.12
CA GLU A 207 -4.03 -8.21 -6.04
C GLU A 207 -3.10 -7.12 -6.58
N TYR A 208 -3.46 -6.57 -7.73
CA TYR A 208 -2.79 -5.39 -8.29
C TYR A 208 -3.80 -4.41 -8.88
N THR A 209 -3.40 -3.13 -8.93
CA THR A 209 -4.07 -2.08 -9.69
C THR A 209 -3.06 -1.42 -10.64
N ALA A 210 -3.48 -0.33 -11.31
CA ALA A 210 -2.55 0.50 -12.06
C ALA A 210 -1.47 1.10 -11.14
N ASP A 211 -1.86 1.43 -9.90
CA ASP A 211 -1.05 2.21 -8.97
C ASP A 211 -0.31 1.33 -7.95
N PHE A 212 -0.87 0.17 -7.57
CA PHE A 212 -0.37 -0.61 -6.44
C PHE A 212 -0.25 -2.12 -6.70
N LEU A 213 0.61 -2.76 -5.93
CA LEU A 213 0.70 -4.20 -5.73
C LEU A 213 0.40 -4.52 -4.26
N SER A 214 -0.48 -5.48 -4.01
CA SER A 214 -0.77 -6.02 -2.68
C SER A 214 -0.20 -7.42 -2.54
N LEU A 215 0.61 -7.60 -1.50
CA LEU A 215 1.35 -8.82 -1.20
C LEU A 215 1.07 -9.25 0.24
N LEU A 216 0.94 -10.56 0.46
CA LEU A 216 0.69 -11.15 1.78
C LEU A 216 1.91 -11.91 2.27
N ASP A 217 1.99 -12.07 3.59
CA ASP A 217 3.03 -12.86 4.28
C ASP A 217 4.46 -12.48 3.87
N VAL A 218 4.73 -11.18 3.77
CA VAL A 218 6.06 -10.67 3.46
C VAL A 218 6.85 -10.53 4.77
N PRO A 219 8.00 -11.21 4.94
CA PRO A 219 8.94 -10.92 6.01
C PRO A 219 9.52 -9.52 5.77
N TYR A 220 9.16 -8.56 6.60
CA TYR A 220 9.59 -7.17 6.49
C TYR A 220 10.23 -6.70 7.80
N PRO A 221 11.35 -5.95 7.76
CA PRO A 221 11.98 -5.41 8.95
C PRO A 221 11.03 -4.50 9.75
N GLY A 222 10.90 -4.78 11.04
CA GLY A 222 10.11 -3.99 11.96
C GLY A 222 10.92 -3.55 13.17
N ASP A 223 11.02 -2.24 13.34
CA ASP A 223 11.69 -1.62 14.49
C ASP A 223 10.76 -1.64 15.71
N PHE A 224 11.34 -1.86 16.88
CA PHE A 224 10.67 -1.67 18.15
C PHE A 224 11.66 -1.25 19.24
N GLU A 225 11.15 -0.49 20.19
CA GLU A 225 11.90 -0.06 21.37
C GLU A 225 11.55 -0.97 22.55
N LEU A 226 12.57 -1.33 23.33
CA LEU A 226 12.42 -2.14 24.53
C LEU A 226 13.02 -1.40 25.72
N ASP A 227 12.15 -0.91 26.60
CA ASP A 227 12.54 -0.18 27.80
C ASP A 227 12.86 -1.14 28.96
N LEU A 228 14.10 -1.07 29.43
CA LEU A 228 14.65 -1.88 30.52
C LEU A 228 14.78 -1.08 31.80
N LYS A 229 14.21 -1.61 32.88
CA LYS A 229 14.30 -1.02 34.21
C LYS A 229 15.61 -1.41 34.88
N ALA A 230 16.15 -0.48 35.68
CA ALA A 230 17.41 -0.68 36.40
C ALA A 230 17.34 -1.77 37.50
N ASP A 231 16.14 -2.24 37.84
CA ASP A 231 15.91 -3.32 38.81
C ASP A 231 16.17 -4.73 38.24
N GLY A 232 16.54 -4.82 36.97
CA GLY A 232 16.83 -6.08 36.29
C GLY A 232 15.58 -6.87 35.89
N THR A 233 14.39 -6.27 36.01
CA THR A 233 13.16 -6.92 35.52
C THR A 233 13.24 -7.13 34.00
N PRO A 234 13.03 -8.37 33.51
CA PRO A 234 13.04 -8.63 32.07
C PRO A 234 11.88 -7.93 31.38
N ALA A 235 12.17 -7.23 30.28
CA ALA A 235 11.17 -6.77 29.33
C ALA A 235 11.13 -7.74 28.15
N ALA A 236 9.94 -8.00 27.61
CA ALA A 236 9.76 -8.91 26.49
C ALA A 236 8.84 -8.28 25.44
N MET A 237 9.26 -8.33 24.17
CA MET A 237 8.46 -7.88 23.05
C MET A 237 8.88 -8.62 21.77
N ASN A 238 7.91 -9.03 20.96
CA ASN A 238 8.14 -9.68 19.66
C ASN A 238 9.09 -10.90 19.71
N GLY A 239 9.05 -11.69 20.79
CA GLY A 239 9.94 -12.85 20.97
C GLY A 239 11.35 -12.50 21.44
N VAL A 240 11.67 -11.22 21.66
CA VAL A 240 12.94 -10.79 22.24
C VAL A 240 12.71 -10.43 23.70
N GLN A 241 13.49 -11.04 24.58
CA GLN A 241 13.55 -10.70 26.00
C GLN A 241 14.86 -10.00 26.29
N ALA A 242 14.85 -8.95 27.10
CA ALA A 242 16.09 -8.34 27.58
C ALA A 242 15.98 -7.85 29.01
N SER A 243 17.11 -7.77 29.67
CA SER A 243 17.26 -7.27 31.03
C SER A 243 18.59 -6.54 31.17
N VAL A 244 18.66 -5.56 32.05
CA VAL A 244 19.89 -4.83 32.36
C VAL A 244 20.34 -5.12 33.79
N SER A 245 21.63 -5.42 33.98
CA SER A 245 22.25 -5.59 35.28
C SER A 245 23.53 -4.77 35.33
N GLY A 246 23.48 -3.63 36.04
CA GLY A 246 24.58 -2.67 36.05
C GLY A 246 24.76 -2.03 34.67
N ASP A 247 25.91 -2.27 34.04
CA ASP A 247 26.25 -1.82 32.68
C ASP A 247 26.08 -2.90 31.63
N VAL A 248 25.65 -4.12 31.99
CA VAL A 248 25.47 -5.24 31.06
C VAL A 248 24.00 -5.38 30.68
N VAL A 249 23.74 -5.28 29.38
CA VAL A 249 22.45 -5.63 28.78
C VAL A 249 22.54 -7.07 28.28
N THR A 250 21.60 -7.90 28.74
CA THR A 250 21.42 -9.27 28.26
C THR A 250 20.17 -9.30 27.40
N ILE A 251 20.30 -9.84 26.18
CA ILE A 251 19.21 -10.00 25.22
C ILE A 251 19.13 -11.48 24.83
N GLN A 252 17.94 -12.04 24.91
CA GLN A 252 17.62 -13.40 24.48
C GLN A 252 16.60 -13.29 23.35
N ASN A 253 16.90 -13.88 22.20
CA ASN A 253 15.98 -13.96 21.09
C ASN A 253 15.30 -15.34 21.09
N ASP A 254 14.08 -15.40 21.60
CA ASP A 254 13.24 -16.61 21.56
C ASP A 254 12.34 -16.64 20.31
N GLY A 255 12.48 -15.65 19.42
CA GLY A 255 11.75 -15.55 18.17
C GLY A 255 12.32 -16.46 17.07
N GLU A 256 11.52 -16.64 16.01
CA GLU A 256 11.89 -17.44 14.83
C GLU A 256 12.84 -16.69 13.89
N TRP A 257 12.96 -15.37 14.05
CA TRP A 257 13.70 -14.48 13.15
C TRP A 257 14.89 -13.84 13.83
N GLU A 258 15.92 -13.50 13.06
CA GLU A 258 17.06 -12.72 13.55
C GLU A 258 16.61 -11.36 14.07
N ALA A 259 17.10 -10.99 15.25
CA ALA A 259 16.95 -9.66 15.82
C ALA A 259 18.28 -8.92 15.73
N LYS A 260 18.25 -7.62 15.43
CA LYS A 260 19.42 -6.75 15.37
C LYS A 260 19.27 -5.66 16.42
N LEU A 261 20.23 -5.58 17.34
CA LEU A 261 20.37 -4.46 18.25
C LEU A 261 21.10 -3.32 17.53
N GLU A 262 20.39 -2.24 17.21
CA GLU A 262 20.97 -1.09 16.52
C GLU A 262 21.61 -0.12 17.50
N ARG A 263 20.85 0.28 18.53
CA ARG A 263 21.26 1.29 19.50
C ARG A 263 20.79 0.93 20.90
N ALA A 264 21.55 1.39 21.89
CA ALA A 264 21.09 1.48 23.26
C ALA A 264 21.09 2.94 23.70
N HIS A 265 20.06 3.35 24.43
CA HIS A 265 19.85 4.70 24.91
C HIS A 265 19.79 4.72 26.43
N ARG A 266 20.31 5.79 27.02
CA ARG A 266 20.04 6.16 28.41
C ARG A 266 19.84 7.66 28.50
N GLY A 267 18.60 8.08 28.75
CA GLY A 267 18.23 9.49 28.73
C GLY A 267 18.45 10.10 27.35
N GLN A 268 19.41 11.04 27.23
CA GLN A 268 19.77 11.67 25.95
C GLN A 268 21.05 11.10 25.33
N SER A 269 21.76 10.22 26.04
CA SER A 269 22.97 9.58 25.53
C SER A 269 22.61 8.27 24.83
N PHE A 270 23.27 7.99 23.71
CA PHE A 270 23.10 6.74 22.98
C PHE A 270 24.45 6.15 22.58
N GLU A 271 24.48 4.84 22.45
CA GLU A 271 25.58 4.10 21.83
C GLU A 271 25.04 3.27 20.66
N ARG A 272 25.84 3.17 19.60
CA ARG A 272 25.52 2.37 18.43
C ARG A 272 26.20 1.01 18.57
N VAL A 273 25.42 -0.06 18.42
CA VAL A 273 25.86 -1.42 18.74
C VAL A 273 25.96 -2.30 17.51
N ASP A 274 24.97 -2.25 16.61
CA ASP A 274 24.91 -3.02 15.35
C ASP A 274 25.21 -4.52 15.50
N LYS A 275 24.60 -5.19 16.48
CA LYS A 275 24.78 -6.63 16.72
C LYS A 275 23.58 -7.46 16.32
N ILE A 276 23.81 -8.56 15.61
CA ILE A 276 22.79 -9.53 15.21
C ILE A 276 22.68 -10.64 16.28
N ILE A 277 21.46 -11.06 16.56
CA ILE A 277 21.07 -12.04 17.56
C ILE A 277 20.21 -13.07 16.83
N GLY A 278 20.80 -14.23 16.53
CA GLY A 278 20.10 -15.31 15.84
C GLY A 278 18.93 -15.91 16.64
N PRO A 279 18.03 -16.67 16.00
CA PRO A 279 16.97 -17.39 16.69
C PRO A 279 17.52 -18.31 17.79
N GLY A 280 16.93 -18.24 18.98
CA GLY A 280 17.36 -18.98 20.18
C GLY A 280 18.66 -18.46 20.83
N ALA A 281 19.34 -17.48 20.24
CA ALA A 281 20.62 -17.00 20.71
C ALA A 281 20.50 -15.98 21.86
N ARG A 282 21.56 -15.95 22.68
CA ARG A 282 21.75 -14.96 23.74
C ARG A 282 22.89 -14.02 23.38
N LEU A 283 22.66 -12.73 23.54
CA LEU A 283 23.67 -11.68 23.46
C LEU A 283 23.85 -11.03 24.83
N GLU A 284 25.10 -10.95 25.27
CA GLU A 284 25.49 -10.08 26.39
C GLU A 284 26.31 -8.91 25.83
N HIS A 285 25.87 -7.70 26.13
CA HIS A 285 26.52 -6.48 25.68
C HIS A 285 26.77 -5.55 26.87
N LYS A 286 28.05 -5.30 27.14
CA LYS A 286 28.47 -4.28 28.09
C LYS A 286 28.34 -2.90 27.44
N THR A 287 27.45 -2.09 28.01
CA THR A 287 27.17 -0.71 27.59
C THR A 287 28.22 0.25 28.13
N THR A 288 28.53 1.28 27.36
CA THR A 288 29.42 2.38 27.75
C THR A 288 28.66 3.52 28.46
N LEU A 289 27.34 3.41 28.54
CA LEU A 289 26.42 4.43 29.09
C LEU A 289 26.35 4.42 30.64
N GLY A 290 27.07 3.52 31.32
CA GLY A 290 27.14 3.38 32.79
C GLY A 290 26.07 2.42 33.38
N PRO A 291 25.67 2.56 34.65
CA PRO A 291 24.54 1.85 35.27
C PRO A 291 23.20 2.64 35.26
N GLY A 292 22.05 1.94 35.20
CA GLY A 292 20.70 2.55 35.19
C GLY A 292 19.73 2.00 34.14
N GLU A 293 18.59 2.67 33.95
CA GLU A 293 17.57 2.31 32.94
C GLU A 293 18.11 2.45 31.51
N VAL A 294 17.72 1.55 30.61
CA VAL A 294 18.21 1.52 29.22
C VAL A 294 17.04 1.29 28.28
N SER A 295 16.96 2.02 27.18
CA SER A 295 16.04 1.71 26.09
C SER A 295 16.82 1.14 24.92
N LEU A 296 16.34 0.05 24.32
CA LEU A 296 17.02 -0.63 23.22
C LEU A 296 16.23 -0.45 21.93
N ASP A 297 16.91 -0.01 20.87
CA ASP A 297 16.36 0.00 19.52
C ASP A 297 16.70 -1.33 18.84
N LEU A 298 15.68 -2.13 18.60
CA LEU A 298 15.79 -3.45 18.01
C LEU A 298 15.06 -3.48 16.66
N GLU A 299 15.65 -4.17 15.70
CA GLU A 299 15.02 -4.50 14.42
C GLU A 299 14.81 -6.02 14.37
N ILE A 300 13.61 -6.50 14.02
CA ILE A 300 13.34 -7.93 13.80
C ILE A 300 12.51 -8.10 12.52
N GLN A 301 12.69 -9.21 11.81
CA GLN A 301 11.78 -9.53 10.71
C GLN A 301 10.40 -9.89 11.26
N ARG A 302 9.36 -9.29 10.68
CA ARG A 302 7.96 -9.54 11.03
C ARG A 302 7.19 -9.85 9.76
N LEU A 303 6.26 -10.79 9.85
CA LEU A 303 5.32 -11.00 8.76
C LEU A 303 4.39 -9.79 8.66
N ALA A 304 4.30 -9.23 7.46
CA ALA A 304 3.43 -8.13 7.12
C ALA A 304 2.69 -8.42 5.81
N ASP A 305 1.44 -7.96 5.75
CA ASP A 305 0.82 -7.73 4.45
C ASP A 305 1.25 -6.33 3.99
N VAL A 306 1.70 -6.23 2.74
CA VAL A 306 2.29 -4.99 2.22
C VAL A 306 1.56 -4.53 0.96
N VAL A 307 1.37 -3.22 0.84
CA VAL A 307 0.93 -2.57 -0.39
C VAL A 307 1.98 -1.57 -0.82
N VAL A 308 2.53 -1.77 -2.03
CA VAL A 308 3.61 -0.96 -2.58
C VAL A 308 3.19 -0.30 -3.89
N PRO A 309 3.67 0.91 -4.20
CA PRO A 309 3.50 1.50 -5.52
C PRO A 309 4.06 0.56 -6.57
N ARG A 310 3.29 0.30 -7.63
CA ARG A 310 3.70 -0.61 -8.72
C ARG A 310 4.93 -0.09 -9.46
N THR A 311 5.15 1.22 -9.47
CA THR A 311 6.34 1.84 -10.07
C THR A 311 7.64 1.48 -9.36
N ASP A 312 7.56 1.07 -8.09
CA ASP A 312 8.73 0.85 -7.22
C ASP A 312 8.99 -0.64 -6.97
N CYS A 313 8.18 -1.50 -7.56
CA CYS A 313 8.18 -2.94 -7.32
C CYS A 313 8.21 -3.72 -8.65
N VAL A 314 9.14 -4.65 -8.76
CA VAL A 314 9.28 -5.53 -9.93
C VAL A 314 9.14 -6.97 -9.50
N VAL A 315 8.13 -7.66 -10.01
CA VAL A 315 7.98 -9.12 -9.83
C VAL A 315 8.89 -9.81 -10.83
N ARG A 316 9.90 -10.54 -10.33
CA ARG A 316 10.92 -11.19 -11.20
C ARG A 316 10.76 -12.69 -11.29
N HIS A 317 10.30 -13.34 -10.22
CA HIS A 317 10.24 -14.80 -10.14
C HIS A 317 8.95 -15.27 -9.47
N ALA A 318 8.44 -16.42 -9.91
CA ALA A 318 7.54 -17.23 -9.10
C ALA A 318 8.38 -18.07 -8.13
N ALA A 319 7.92 -18.23 -6.90
CA ALA A 319 8.57 -19.03 -5.87
C ALA A 319 7.71 -20.26 -5.56
N GLU A 320 8.39 -21.35 -5.17
CA GLU A 320 7.77 -22.57 -4.64
C GLU A 320 7.57 -22.49 -3.12
#